data_AF-A0A444WZ05-F1
#
_entry.id   AF-A0A444WZ05-F1
#
_cell.length_a   1.000
_cell.length_b   1.000
_cell.length_c   1.000
_cell.angle_alpha   90.00
_cell.angle_beta   90.00
_cell.angle_gamma   90.00
#
_symmetry.space_group_name_H-M   'P 1'
#
loop_
_entity.id
_entity.type
_entity.pdbx_description
1 polymer ?
#
loop_
_entity_poly.entity_id
_entity_poly.type
_entity_poly.pdbx_seq_one_letter_code
_entity_poly.pdbx_strand_id
1 'polypeptide(L)'
;MALASSSLISFKPCLFAPFQKPRRSIVVANSAEPSSKSASPSTASASASAPASTKWSLNSWRTKKALQLPEYPDQSSVDQVLHTLETFPPIVFAGEARSLEEKLAQAAMGNAFLLQGGDCAESFKEFNANNIRDTFRVILQMGVVLMFGGQMPVIKVGRMAGQFAKPRSDPFEEKNGVKLPSYRGDNVNGDAFDAASRIPDPQRMIRAYTQSVATLNLLRAFATGGYAAMQRVNQWNLDFMERSEQGDRHLFYPLKSQIRPYLKILFLYG
;
A
#
# COMPACT_ATOMS: atom_id res chain seq x y z
N MET A 1 38.94 49.27 27.65
CA MET A 1 38.91 48.63 28.97
C MET A 1 37.51 48.08 29.18
N ALA A 2 37.40 46.79 29.55
CA ALA A 2 36.19 45.99 29.80
C ALA A 2 35.33 45.57 28.57
N LEU A 3 35.67 44.37 28.08
CA LEU A 3 34.86 43.48 27.25
C LEU A 3 33.71 42.89 28.08
N ALA A 4 32.48 42.89 27.56
CA ALA A 4 31.36 42.16 28.13
C ALA A 4 31.32 40.74 27.57
N SER A 5 31.32 39.78 28.50
CA SER A 5 31.61 38.37 28.32
C SER A 5 30.42 37.61 27.71
N SER A 6 30.65 36.93 26.59
CA SER A 6 29.74 35.92 26.02
C SER A 6 29.79 34.66 26.88
N SER A 7 28.73 34.38 27.63
CA SER A 7 28.55 33.11 28.32
C SER A 7 28.23 32.00 27.33
N LEU A 8 29.25 31.26 26.91
CA LEU A 8 29.14 29.96 26.26
C LEU A 8 28.59 28.94 27.28
N ILE A 9 27.34 28.53 27.10
CA ILE A 9 26.76 27.40 27.83
C ILE A 9 27.41 26.12 27.29
N SER A 10 28.35 25.58 28.07
CA SER A 10 28.99 24.29 27.81
C SER A 10 28.02 23.16 28.14
N PHE A 11 27.49 22.49 27.11
CA PHE A 11 26.78 21.22 27.27
C PHE A 11 27.81 20.10 27.51
N LYS A 12 27.92 19.64 28.76
CA LYS A 12 28.59 18.36 29.06
C LYS A 12 27.80 17.22 28.40
N PRO A 13 28.42 16.36 27.58
CA PRO A 13 27.77 15.16 27.09
C PRO A 13 27.62 14.19 28.27
N CYS A 14 26.39 14.00 28.72
CA CYS A 14 26.08 12.95 29.68
C CYS A 14 26.26 11.61 28.94
N LEU A 15 27.33 10.89 29.27
CA LEU A 15 27.58 9.51 28.86
C LEU A 15 26.44 8.62 29.39
N PHE A 16 25.42 8.39 28.57
CA PHE A 16 24.47 7.30 28.80
C PHE A 16 25.02 6.05 28.13
N ALA A 17 25.41 5.08 28.94
CA ALA A 17 25.81 3.75 28.49
C ALA A 17 24.65 3.08 27.71
N PRO A 18 24.94 2.34 26.63
CA PRO A 18 23.91 1.63 25.88
C PRO A 18 23.33 0.51 26.75
N PHE A 19 22.06 0.65 27.12
CA PHE A 19 21.30 -0.44 27.74
C PHE A 19 21.05 -1.51 26.66
N GLN A 20 21.89 -2.54 26.61
CA GLN A 20 21.66 -3.71 25.76
C GLN A 20 20.44 -4.47 26.29
N LYS A 21 19.27 -4.26 25.67
CA LYS A 21 18.14 -5.18 25.84
C LYS A 21 18.45 -6.49 25.10
N PRO A 22 18.17 -7.66 25.71
CA PRO A 22 18.28 -8.92 24.99
C PRO A 22 17.28 -8.93 23.82
N ARG A 23 17.78 -9.19 22.61
CA ARG A 23 16.94 -9.43 21.43
C ARG A 23 16.05 -10.65 21.71
N ARG A 24 14.79 -10.43 22.06
CA ARG A 24 13.76 -11.47 21.92
C ARG A 24 13.38 -11.53 20.44
N SER A 25 13.73 -12.63 19.79
CA SER A 25 13.19 -12.99 18.49
C SER A 25 11.67 -12.99 18.57
N ILE A 26 11.02 -12.16 17.76
CA ILE A 26 9.59 -12.30 17.51
C ILE A 26 9.44 -13.54 16.64
N VAL A 27 8.91 -14.61 17.22
CA VAL A 27 8.51 -15.82 16.51
C VAL A 27 7.24 -15.49 15.73
N VAL A 28 7.33 -15.52 14.40
CA VAL A 28 6.16 -15.55 13.52
C VAL A 28 5.54 -16.94 13.65
N ALA A 29 4.30 -17.01 14.15
CA ALA A 29 3.55 -18.26 14.21
C ALA A 29 3.13 -18.68 12.79
N ASN A 30 3.87 -19.61 12.20
CA ASN A 30 3.40 -20.43 11.10
C ASN A 30 3.06 -21.82 11.64
N SER A 31 1.77 -22.16 11.61
CA SER A 31 1.28 -23.51 11.89
C SER A 31 1.60 -24.42 10.70
N ALA A 32 2.68 -25.20 10.80
CA ALA A 32 2.88 -26.46 10.07
C ALA A 32 4.08 -27.21 10.66
N GLU A 33 3.85 -28.37 11.26
CA GLU A 33 4.87 -29.28 11.78
C GLU A 33 5.65 -29.94 10.63
N PRO A 34 6.99 -30.10 10.72
CA PRO A 34 7.74 -30.88 9.75
C PRO A 34 7.83 -32.34 10.21
N SER A 35 7.23 -33.26 9.44
CA SER A 35 7.45 -34.70 9.59
C SER A 35 8.77 -35.10 8.95
N SER A 36 9.59 -35.81 9.74
CA SER A 36 10.90 -36.33 9.38
C SER A 36 10.78 -37.67 8.64
N LYS A 37 11.33 -37.77 7.42
CA LYS A 37 11.84 -39.04 6.87
C LYS A 37 13.08 -38.80 6.02
N SER A 38 14.15 -39.45 6.44
CA SER A 38 15.45 -39.60 5.81
C SER A 38 15.40 -40.48 4.55
N ALA A 39 16.03 -40.04 3.46
CA ALA A 39 16.47 -40.91 2.36
C ALA A 39 17.75 -40.34 1.72
N SER A 40 18.77 -41.19 1.62
CA SER A 40 20.12 -40.92 1.09
C SER A 40 20.12 -40.71 -0.45
N PRO A 41 21.14 -40.03 -1.02
CA PRO A 41 21.10 -39.59 -2.41
C PRO A 41 21.63 -40.66 -3.38
N SER A 42 20.87 -40.96 -4.43
CA SER A 42 21.36 -41.65 -5.62
C SER A 42 21.71 -40.63 -6.70
N THR A 43 22.99 -40.61 -7.07
CA THR A 43 23.54 -39.81 -8.16
C THR A 43 23.08 -40.35 -9.51
N ALA A 44 22.14 -39.64 -10.15
CA ALA A 44 21.89 -39.72 -11.58
C ALA A 44 22.15 -38.34 -12.19
N SER A 45 23.15 -38.26 -13.06
CA SER A 45 23.55 -37.07 -13.79
C SER A 45 22.47 -36.69 -14.82
N ALA A 46 21.53 -35.84 -14.42
CA ALA A 46 20.71 -35.10 -15.36
C ALA A 46 21.50 -33.86 -15.78
N SER A 47 21.91 -33.81 -17.04
CA SER A 47 22.35 -32.58 -17.70
C SER A 47 21.16 -31.62 -17.74
N ALA A 48 20.98 -30.86 -16.66
CA ALA A 48 20.06 -29.74 -16.64
C ALA A 48 20.56 -28.72 -17.66
N SER A 49 19.91 -28.68 -18.83
CA SER A 49 20.01 -27.54 -19.72
C SER A 49 19.58 -26.32 -18.90
N ALA A 50 20.52 -25.40 -18.69
CA ALA A 50 20.21 -24.13 -18.04
C ALA A 50 19.02 -23.51 -18.78
N PRO A 51 17.98 -23.03 -18.08
CA PRO A 51 16.86 -22.39 -18.75
C PRO A 51 17.42 -21.22 -19.55
N ALA A 52 17.22 -21.26 -20.87
CA ALA A 52 17.63 -20.19 -21.76
C ALA A 52 17.13 -18.87 -21.17
N SER A 53 18.07 -18.00 -20.80
CA SER A 53 17.75 -16.67 -20.26
C SER A 53 17.02 -15.92 -21.36
N THR A 54 15.70 -15.96 -21.33
CA THR A 54 14.89 -15.24 -22.30
C THR A 54 15.11 -13.77 -22.02
N LYS A 55 15.81 -13.07 -22.91
CA LYS A 55 16.09 -11.65 -22.76
C LYS A 55 14.76 -10.91 -22.58
N TRP A 56 14.64 -10.16 -21.48
CA TRP A 56 13.42 -9.43 -21.14
C TRP A 56 13.06 -8.45 -22.26
N SER A 57 11.77 -8.40 -22.61
CA SER A 57 11.19 -7.39 -23.50
C SER A 57 9.76 -7.08 -23.06
N LEU A 58 9.19 -5.95 -23.49
CA LEU A 58 7.83 -5.55 -23.12
C LEU A 58 6.77 -6.61 -23.45
N ASN A 59 6.98 -7.39 -24.50
CA ASN A 59 6.06 -8.43 -24.95
C ASN A 59 6.42 -9.83 -24.45
N SER A 60 7.54 -10.03 -23.74
CA SER A 60 7.98 -11.37 -23.34
C SER A 60 7.04 -12.07 -22.36
N TRP A 61 6.17 -11.33 -21.66
CA TRP A 61 5.18 -11.92 -20.76
C TRP A 61 4.02 -12.59 -21.50
N ARG A 62 3.68 -12.14 -22.73
CA ARG A 62 2.54 -12.66 -23.52
C ARG A 62 2.75 -14.11 -23.95
N THR A 63 3.99 -14.58 -23.97
CA THR A 63 4.34 -15.98 -24.30
C THR A 63 4.28 -16.90 -23.09
N LYS A 64 4.05 -16.36 -21.89
CA LYS A 64 3.94 -17.13 -20.65
C LYS A 64 2.47 -17.41 -20.34
N LYS A 65 2.21 -18.49 -19.59
CA LYS A 65 0.86 -18.81 -19.13
C LYS A 65 0.37 -17.73 -18.15
N ALA A 66 -0.59 -16.91 -18.58
CA ALA A 66 -1.26 -15.93 -17.74
C ALA A 66 -2.62 -16.46 -17.30
N LEU A 67 -2.87 -16.46 -15.99
CA LEU A 67 -4.17 -16.82 -15.42
C LEU A 67 -5.01 -15.57 -15.20
N GLN A 68 -6.33 -15.74 -15.08
CA GLN A 68 -7.28 -14.69 -14.68
C GLN A 68 -7.49 -13.54 -15.68
N LEU A 69 -6.90 -13.62 -16.88
CA LEU A 69 -7.18 -12.66 -17.93
C LEU A 69 -8.65 -12.72 -18.37
N PRO A 70 -9.29 -11.57 -18.63
CA PRO A 70 -10.62 -11.55 -19.21
C PRO A 70 -10.60 -12.00 -20.68
N GLU A 71 -11.67 -12.65 -21.09
CA GLU A 71 -11.92 -13.00 -22.49
C GLU A 71 -12.84 -11.92 -23.07
N TYR A 72 -12.27 -10.99 -23.83
CA TYR A 72 -13.04 -9.94 -24.50
C TYR A 72 -13.66 -10.48 -25.79
N PRO A 73 -14.92 -10.14 -26.11
CA PRO A 73 -15.61 -10.65 -27.30
C PRO A 73 -15.05 -10.08 -28.62
N ASP A 74 -14.47 -8.88 -28.58
CA ASP A 74 -13.87 -8.21 -29.74
C ASP A 74 -12.44 -7.76 -29.44
N GLN A 75 -11.48 -8.43 -30.06
CA GLN A 75 -10.07 -8.10 -29.92
C GLN A 75 -9.69 -6.78 -30.59
N SER A 76 -10.39 -6.37 -31.67
CA SER A 76 -10.10 -5.08 -32.34
C SER A 76 -10.42 -3.91 -31.41
N SER A 77 -11.54 -3.96 -30.69
CA SER A 77 -11.89 -2.99 -29.66
C SER A 77 -10.84 -2.92 -28.53
N VAL A 78 -10.30 -4.07 -28.10
CA VAL A 78 -9.20 -4.11 -27.11
C VAL A 78 -7.98 -3.37 -27.65
N ASP A 79 -7.56 -3.67 -28.88
CA ASP A 79 -6.36 -3.09 -29.49
C ASP A 79 -6.50 -1.56 -29.68
N GLN A 80 -7.70 -1.08 -30.05
CA GLN A 80 -8.01 0.35 -30.15
C GLN A 80 -7.90 1.06 -28.79
N VAL A 81 -8.43 0.43 -27.72
CA VAL A 81 -8.33 0.97 -26.36
C VAL A 81 -6.88 1.00 -25.89
N LEU A 82 -6.11 -0.08 -26.14
CA LEU A 82 -4.69 -0.12 -25.77
C LEU A 82 -3.90 0.98 -26.49
N HIS A 83 -4.12 1.18 -27.79
CA HIS A 83 -3.48 2.25 -28.54
C HIS A 83 -3.85 3.63 -27.99
N THR A 84 -5.10 3.82 -27.58
CA THR A 84 -5.53 5.06 -26.93
C THR A 84 -4.78 5.29 -25.62
N LEU A 85 -4.69 4.27 -24.75
CA LEU A 85 -3.97 4.35 -23.47
C LEU A 85 -2.47 4.60 -23.63
N GLU A 86 -1.84 4.11 -24.70
CA GLU A 86 -0.43 4.38 -25.01
C GLU A 86 -0.16 5.87 -25.27
N THR A 87 -1.16 6.63 -25.73
CA THR A 87 -1.03 8.09 -25.93
C THR A 87 -1.22 8.91 -24.65
N PHE A 88 -1.74 8.29 -23.59
CA PHE A 88 -2.04 9.01 -22.36
C PHE A 88 -0.80 9.23 -21.49
N PRO A 89 -0.75 10.34 -20.71
CA PRO A 89 0.33 10.57 -19.77
C PRO A 89 0.45 9.45 -18.72
N PRO A 90 1.67 9.15 -18.22
CA PRO A 90 1.84 8.18 -17.15
C PRO A 90 1.22 8.68 -15.84
N ILE A 91 0.72 7.74 -15.02
CA ILE A 91 0.10 8.06 -13.72
C ILE A 91 1.17 8.45 -12.68
N VAL A 92 2.38 7.86 -12.77
CA VAL A 92 3.51 8.12 -11.87
C VAL A 92 4.79 8.35 -12.67
N PHE A 93 5.70 9.16 -12.12
CA PHE A 93 7.02 9.36 -12.71
C PHE A 93 8.01 8.28 -12.24
N ALA A 94 8.97 7.93 -13.11
CA ALA A 94 10.00 6.93 -12.78
C ALA A 94 10.84 7.28 -11.53
N GLY A 95 11.06 8.58 -11.28
CA GLY A 95 11.75 9.04 -10.06
C GLY A 95 11.00 8.70 -8.77
N GLU A 96 9.67 8.69 -8.81
CA GLU A 96 8.83 8.35 -7.65
C GLU A 96 8.90 6.85 -7.35
N ALA A 97 8.92 6.02 -8.39
CA ALA A 97 9.10 4.58 -8.26
C ALA A 97 10.48 4.23 -7.66
N ARG A 98 11.55 4.87 -8.14
CA ARG A 98 12.91 4.70 -7.56
C ARG A 98 12.98 5.17 -6.11
N SER A 99 12.37 6.31 -5.78
CA SER A 99 12.30 6.78 -4.39
C SER A 99 11.53 5.80 -3.49
N LEU A 100 10.48 5.15 -3.99
CA LEU A 100 9.76 4.12 -3.23
C LEU A 100 10.64 2.87 -3.06
N GLU A 101 11.35 2.43 -4.09
CA GLU A 101 12.27 1.30 -4.04
C GLU A 101 13.35 1.50 -2.96
N GLU A 102 14.00 2.67 -2.92
CA GLU A 102 14.99 3.02 -1.90
C GLU A 102 14.40 2.94 -0.48
N LYS A 103 13.17 3.44 -0.29
CA LYS A 103 12.47 3.36 1.00
C LYS A 103 12.16 1.91 1.36
N LEU A 104 11.67 1.11 0.42
CA LEU A 104 11.39 -0.31 0.64
C LEU A 104 12.66 -1.09 0.98
N ALA A 105 13.81 -0.72 0.40
CA ALA A 105 15.11 -1.28 0.80
C ALA A 105 15.42 -0.98 2.27
N GLN A 106 15.13 0.21 2.78
CA GLN A 106 15.26 0.51 4.22
C GLN A 106 14.36 -0.38 5.07
N ALA A 107 13.13 -0.65 4.64
CA ALA A 107 12.23 -1.56 5.36
C ALA A 107 12.76 -3.01 5.35
N ALA A 108 13.30 -3.47 4.21
CA ALA A 108 13.92 -4.80 4.11
C ALA A 108 15.13 -4.96 5.04
N MET A 109 15.87 -3.88 5.29
CA MET A 109 16.99 -3.86 6.26
C MET A 109 16.54 -3.67 7.72
N GLY A 110 15.24 -3.52 7.98
CA GLY A 110 14.70 -3.29 9.33
C GLY A 110 14.82 -1.85 9.84
N ASN A 111 15.14 -0.89 8.97
CA ASN A 111 15.28 0.53 9.31
C ASN A 111 13.98 1.33 9.13
N ALA A 112 12.94 0.72 8.57
CA ALA A 112 11.63 1.34 8.37
C ALA A 112 10.51 0.28 8.41
N PHE A 113 9.27 0.73 8.59
CA PHE A 113 8.08 -0.12 8.55
C PHE A 113 7.21 0.22 7.35
N LEU A 114 6.67 -0.79 6.64
CA LEU A 114 5.74 -0.60 5.54
C LEU A 114 4.29 -0.68 6.03
N LEU A 115 3.55 0.41 5.89
CA LEU A 115 2.10 0.46 6.03
C LEU A 115 1.46 0.52 4.65
N GLN A 116 0.79 -0.56 4.24
CA GLN A 116 -0.01 -0.61 3.03
C GLN A 116 -1.48 -0.82 3.37
N GLY A 117 -2.36 0.04 2.85
CA GLY A 117 -3.80 -0.01 3.17
C GLY A 117 -4.65 0.72 2.14
N GLY A 118 -5.94 0.41 2.11
CA GLY A 118 -6.91 0.96 1.17
C GLY A 118 -7.96 -0.07 0.79
N ASP A 119 -8.68 0.19 -0.29
CA ASP A 119 -9.85 -0.61 -0.67
C ASP A 119 -9.46 -2.01 -1.16
N CYS A 120 -10.37 -2.97 -0.97
CA CYS A 120 -10.20 -4.33 -1.50
C CYS A 120 -10.25 -4.33 -3.03
N ALA A 121 -11.26 -3.65 -3.59
CA ALA A 121 -11.17 -3.05 -4.92
C ALA A 121 -12.01 -1.79 -4.98
N GLU A 122 -11.46 -0.80 -5.66
CA GLU A 122 -12.14 0.44 -5.98
C GLU A 122 -13.30 0.16 -6.94
N SER A 123 -14.37 0.95 -6.81
CA SER A 123 -15.51 0.92 -7.72
C SER A 123 -15.67 2.26 -8.43
N PHE A 124 -16.15 2.22 -9.68
CA PHE A 124 -16.54 3.39 -10.43
C PHE A 124 -17.79 4.07 -9.86
N LYS A 125 -18.63 3.36 -9.10
CA LYS A 125 -19.83 3.93 -8.46
C LYS A 125 -19.49 4.71 -7.20
N GLU A 126 -18.46 4.29 -6.49
CA GLU A 126 -18.04 4.87 -5.20
C GLU A 126 -16.94 5.93 -5.37
N PHE A 127 -16.86 6.53 -6.56
CA PHE A 127 -15.89 7.57 -6.87
C PHE A 127 -16.29 8.92 -6.25
N ASN A 128 -15.87 9.14 -5.01
CA ASN A 128 -16.16 10.35 -4.25
C ASN A 128 -14.90 10.85 -3.51
N ALA A 129 -14.68 12.17 -3.56
CA ALA A 129 -13.60 12.84 -2.84
C ALA A 129 -13.60 12.57 -1.33
N ASN A 130 -14.78 12.41 -0.70
CA ASN A 130 -14.90 12.09 0.71
C ASN A 130 -14.31 10.70 1.02
N ASN A 131 -14.63 9.68 0.22
CA ASN A 131 -14.09 8.33 0.41
C ASN A 131 -12.55 8.33 0.28
N ILE A 132 -12.04 9.00 -0.75
CA ILE A 132 -10.59 9.14 -0.98
C ILE A 132 -9.93 9.83 0.22
N ARG A 133 -10.51 10.94 0.69
CA ARG A 133 -10.03 11.71 1.85
C ARG A 133 -10.03 10.88 3.12
N ASP A 134 -11.10 10.14 3.38
CA ASP A 134 -11.30 9.41 4.62
C ASP A 134 -10.37 8.18 4.68
N THR A 135 -10.20 7.46 3.57
CA THR A 135 -9.18 6.40 3.44
C THR A 135 -7.77 6.95 3.61
N PHE A 136 -7.45 8.08 2.97
CA PHE A 136 -6.16 8.75 3.14
C PHE A 136 -5.90 9.16 4.60
N ARG A 137 -6.91 9.71 5.27
CA ARG A 137 -6.87 10.07 6.70
C ARG A 137 -6.56 8.85 7.56
N VAL A 138 -7.25 7.72 7.36
CA VAL A 138 -6.99 6.49 8.14
C VAL A 138 -5.55 6.01 7.98
N ILE A 139 -5.01 6.01 6.75
CA ILE A 139 -3.61 5.63 6.50
C ILE A 139 -2.65 6.56 7.24
N LEU A 140 -2.90 7.88 7.25
CA LEU A 140 -2.08 8.83 7.99
C LEU A 140 -2.14 8.60 9.51
N GLN A 141 -3.34 8.37 10.05
CA GLN A 141 -3.55 8.12 11.48
C GLN A 141 -2.81 6.87 11.95
N MET A 142 -2.98 5.75 11.23
CA MET A 142 -2.24 4.51 11.49
C MET A 142 -0.73 4.72 11.37
N GLY A 143 -0.29 5.49 10.37
CA GLY A 143 1.12 5.79 10.17
C GLY A 143 1.76 6.50 11.37
N VAL A 144 1.07 7.47 11.98
CA VAL A 144 1.56 8.16 13.19
C VAL A 144 1.61 7.23 14.39
N VAL A 145 0.58 6.40 14.59
CA VAL A 145 0.54 5.43 15.70
C VAL A 145 1.68 4.42 15.58
N LEU A 146 1.90 3.86 14.39
CA LEU A 146 2.97 2.90 14.12
C LEU A 146 4.35 3.54 14.26
N MET A 147 4.53 4.77 13.79
CA MET A 147 5.80 5.48 13.91
C MET A 147 6.16 5.72 15.39
N PHE A 148 5.18 6.11 16.21
CA PHE A 148 5.39 6.31 17.65
C PHE A 148 5.66 5.00 18.39
N GLY A 149 4.86 3.95 18.13
CA GLY A 149 5.03 2.66 18.80
C GLY A 149 6.30 1.93 18.37
N GLY A 150 6.68 2.03 17.09
CA GLY A 150 7.85 1.37 16.53
C GLY A 150 9.15 2.16 16.62
N GLN A 151 9.10 3.46 16.94
CA GLN A 151 10.25 4.37 16.98
C GLN A 151 11.09 4.32 15.68
N MET A 152 10.42 4.17 14.54
CA MET A 152 11.05 4.09 13.23
C MET A 152 10.18 4.72 12.14
N PRO A 153 10.78 5.14 11.01
CA PRO A 153 10.05 5.67 9.87
C PRO A 153 8.98 4.69 9.34
N VAL A 154 7.82 5.22 8.96
CA VAL A 154 6.74 4.44 8.33
C VAL A 154 6.56 4.87 6.88
N ILE A 155 6.74 3.94 5.95
CA ILE A 155 6.47 4.08 4.51
C ILE A 155 4.99 3.81 4.31
N LYS A 156 4.28 4.72 3.66
CA LYS A 156 2.83 4.66 3.47
C LYS A 156 2.54 4.38 2.00
N VAL A 157 1.83 3.28 1.72
CA VAL A 157 1.43 2.88 0.36
C VAL A 157 -0.09 2.70 0.31
N GLY A 158 -0.77 3.49 -0.50
CA GLY A 158 -2.22 3.38 -0.70
C GLY A 158 -2.57 2.28 -1.69
N ARG A 159 -3.55 1.43 -1.35
CA ARG A 159 -4.31 0.63 -2.33
C ARG A 159 -5.42 1.50 -2.90
N MET A 160 -5.03 2.45 -3.74
CA MET A 160 -5.88 3.51 -4.29
C MET A 160 -5.37 3.87 -5.69
N ALA A 161 -6.23 4.50 -6.50
CA ALA A 161 -5.89 4.95 -7.85
C ALA A 161 -5.47 3.83 -8.82
N GLY A 162 -6.09 2.65 -8.74
CA GLY A 162 -5.89 1.60 -9.74
C GLY A 162 -6.32 0.18 -9.35
N GLN A 163 -6.86 -0.03 -8.15
CA GLN A 163 -7.27 -1.35 -7.67
C GLN A 163 -8.67 -1.71 -8.21
N PHE A 164 -8.84 -1.74 -9.53
CA PHE A 164 -10.13 -1.97 -10.20
C PHE A 164 -10.34 -3.39 -10.72
N ALA A 165 -9.33 -4.27 -10.60
CA ALA A 165 -9.41 -5.67 -11.04
C ALA A 165 -9.35 -6.62 -9.84
N LYS A 166 -10.06 -7.75 -9.94
CA LYS A 166 -10.18 -8.78 -8.91
C LYS A 166 -10.03 -10.17 -9.52
N PRO A 167 -9.12 -11.03 -9.00
CA PRO A 167 -9.08 -12.43 -9.39
C PRO A 167 -10.31 -13.17 -8.86
N ARG A 168 -10.70 -14.26 -9.54
CA ARG A 168 -11.85 -15.08 -9.14
C ARG A 168 -11.46 -16.56 -9.14
N SER A 169 -11.87 -17.26 -8.08
CA SER A 169 -11.66 -18.70 -7.96
C SER A 169 -12.47 -19.48 -9.00
N ASP A 170 -13.70 -19.02 -9.28
CA ASP A 170 -14.58 -19.59 -10.29
C ASP A 170 -14.83 -18.57 -11.42
N PRO A 171 -14.66 -18.93 -12.70
CA PRO A 171 -15.01 -18.08 -13.83
C PRO A 171 -16.50 -17.72 -13.90
N PHE A 172 -17.39 -18.49 -13.27
CA PHE A 172 -18.83 -18.24 -13.25
C PHE A 172 -19.37 -17.99 -11.84
N GLU A 173 -20.45 -17.22 -11.77
CA GLU A 173 -21.24 -16.96 -10.58
C GLU A 173 -22.66 -17.43 -10.86
N GLU A 174 -23.20 -18.25 -9.97
CA GLU A 174 -24.57 -18.76 -10.07
C GLU A 174 -25.45 -18.17 -8.97
N LYS A 175 -26.61 -17.63 -9.35
CA LYS A 175 -27.64 -17.14 -8.44
C LYS A 175 -29.01 -17.57 -8.94
N ASN A 176 -29.80 -18.17 -8.06
CA ASN A 176 -31.17 -18.60 -8.37
C ASN A 176 -31.27 -19.46 -9.64
N GLY A 177 -30.29 -20.35 -9.88
CA GLY A 177 -30.23 -21.22 -11.06
C GLY A 177 -29.77 -20.56 -12.36
N VAL A 178 -29.45 -19.25 -12.34
CA VAL A 178 -28.87 -18.54 -13.49
C VAL A 178 -27.37 -18.45 -13.31
N LYS A 179 -26.60 -18.93 -14.31
CA LYS A 179 -25.14 -18.93 -14.31
C LYS A 179 -24.60 -17.86 -15.26
N LEU A 180 -23.84 -16.91 -14.73
CA LEU A 180 -23.23 -15.80 -15.49
C LEU A 180 -21.72 -15.73 -15.26
N PRO A 181 -20.94 -15.07 -16.13
CA PRO A 181 -19.54 -14.80 -15.84
C PRO A 181 -19.37 -14.04 -14.53
N SER A 182 -18.35 -14.43 -13.76
CA SER A 182 -17.99 -13.78 -12.50
C SER A 182 -17.61 -12.31 -12.72
N TYR A 183 -18.05 -11.43 -11.81
CA TYR A 183 -17.56 -10.06 -11.74
C TYR A 183 -16.06 -10.05 -11.41
N ARG A 184 -15.25 -9.43 -12.26
CA ARG A 184 -13.77 -9.40 -12.18
C ARG A 184 -13.23 -8.02 -11.81
N GLY A 185 -14.08 -7.15 -11.28
CA GLY A 185 -13.74 -5.77 -10.96
C GLY A 185 -14.13 -4.82 -12.11
N ASP A 186 -14.34 -3.56 -11.74
CA ASP A 186 -14.89 -2.54 -12.64
C ASP A 186 -14.01 -2.25 -13.86
N ASN A 187 -12.71 -2.61 -13.82
CA ASN A 187 -11.82 -2.54 -14.98
C ASN A 187 -12.15 -3.55 -16.09
N VAL A 188 -12.93 -4.60 -15.77
CA VAL A 188 -13.23 -5.71 -16.68
C VAL A 188 -14.70 -5.72 -17.06
N ASN A 189 -15.60 -5.86 -16.08
CA ASN A 189 -17.04 -5.98 -16.29
C ASN A 189 -17.82 -5.33 -15.13
N GLY A 190 -19.14 -5.28 -15.23
CA GLY A 190 -20.02 -4.70 -14.22
C GLY A 190 -20.33 -5.65 -13.07
N ASP A 191 -20.61 -5.07 -11.90
CA ASP A 191 -20.99 -5.77 -10.67
C ASP A 191 -22.42 -6.36 -10.73
N ALA A 192 -23.32 -5.69 -11.45
CA ALA A 192 -24.71 -6.09 -11.63
C ALA A 192 -24.82 -7.53 -12.17
N PHE A 193 -25.78 -8.29 -11.65
CA PHE A 193 -25.99 -9.70 -12.00
C PHE A 193 -26.96 -9.83 -13.18
N ASP A 194 -26.50 -9.37 -14.34
CA ASP A 194 -27.21 -9.49 -15.61
C ASP A 194 -26.22 -9.80 -16.74
N ALA A 195 -26.71 -10.44 -17.79
CA ALA A 195 -25.85 -10.94 -18.87
C ALA A 195 -25.06 -9.81 -19.55
N ALA A 196 -25.66 -8.64 -19.76
CA ALA A 196 -25.02 -7.52 -20.43
C ALA A 196 -23.88 -6.93 -19.59
N SER A 197 -24.11 -6.71 -18.30
CA SER A 197 -23.10 -6.19 -17.38
C SER A 197 -21.91 -7.12 -17.20
N ARG A 198 -22.11 -8.45 -17.33
CA ARG A 198 -21.03 -9.43 -17.12
C ARG A 198 -20.12 -9.65 -18.32
N ILE A 199 -20.47 -9.14 -19.51
CA ILE A 199 -19.59 -9.14 -20.68
C ILE A 199 -18.40 -8.19 -20.42
N PRO A 200 -17.15 -8.67 -20.57
CA PRO A 200 -15.99 -7.80 -20.47
C PRO A 200 -16.02 -6.67 -21.50
N ASP A 201 -15.80 -5.44 -21.04
CA ASP A 201 -15.83 -4.23 -21.87
C ASP A 201 -14.46 -3.52 -21.82
N PRO A 202 -13.70 -3.47 -22.93
CA PRO A 202 -12.38 -2.84 -22.97
C PRO A 202 -12.41 -1.35 -22.61
N GLN A 203 -13.50 -0.63 -22.89
CA GLN A 203 -13.62 0.81 -22.61
C GLN A 203 -13.50 1.14 -21.12
N ARG A 204 -13.75 0.15 -20.26
CA ARG A 204 -13.54 0.26 -18.82
C ARG A 204 -12.09 0.55 -18.44
N MET A 205 -11.12 0.17 -19.26
CA MET A 205 -9.71 0.48 -19.02
C MET A 205 -9.41 1.99 -19.12
N ILE A 206 -10.04 2.69 -20.08
CA ILE A 206 -9.94 4.16 -20.21
C ILE A 206 -10.60 4.85 -19.02
N ARG A 207 -11.77 4.34 -18.60
CA ARG A 207 -12.47 4.85 -17.43
C ARG A 207 -11.66 4.64 -16.14
N ALA A 208 -11.07 3.46 -15.97
CA ALA A 208 -10.18 3.17 -14.84
C ALA A 208 -8.97 4.10 -14.82
N TYR A 209 -8.32 4.32 -15.97
CA TYR A 209 -7.22 5.29 -16.09
C TYR A 209 -7.65 6.69 -15.63
N THR A 210 -8.78 7.18 -16.14
CA THR A 210 -9.28 8.53 -15.83
C THR A 210 -9.56 8.68 -14.33
N GLN A 211 -10.20 7.68 -13.73
CA GLN A 211 -10.47 7.66 -12.30
C GLN A 211 -9.18 7.56 -11.46
N SER A 212 -8.22 6.73 -11.89
CA SER A 212 -6.90 6.63 -11.26
C SER A 212 -6.17 7.97 -11.23
N VAL A 213 -6.10 8.67 -12.36
CA VAL A 213 -5.44 9.98 -12.46
C VAL A 213 -6.13 11.01 -11.55
N ALA A 214 -7.46 11.06 -11.57
CA ALA A 214 -8.21 11.99 -10.74
C ALA A 214 -8.03 11.69 -9.23
N THR A 215 -8.09 10.43 -8.82
CA THR A 215 -7.82 9.99 -7.44
C THR A 215 -6.40 10.37 -7.03
N LEU A 216 -5.40 10.06 -7.85
CA LEU A 216 -4.01 10.34 -7.51
C LEU A 216 -3.73 11.85 -7.44
N ASN A 217 -4.33 12.64 -8.32
CA ASN A 217 -4.22 14.10 -8.28
C ASN A 217 -4.75 14.66 -6.95
N LEU A 218 -5.92 14.19 -6.51
CA LEU A 218 -6.48 14.59 -5.22
C LEU A 218 -5.61 14.13 -4.04
N LEU A 219 -5.09 12.90 -4.08
CA LEU A 219 -4.16 12.39 -3.06
C LEU A 219 -2.88 13.24 -2.98
N ARG A 220 -2.31 13.65 -4.12
CA ARG A 220 -1.17 14.56 -4.18
C ARG A 220 -1.51 15.91 -3.54
N ALA A 221 -2.68 16.48 -3.87
CA ALA A 221 -3.15 17.72 -3.29
C ALA A 221 -3.33 17.63 -1.77
N PHE A 222 -3.81 16.50 -1.23
CA PHE A 222 -3.87 16.30 0.22
C PHE A 222 -2.49 16.14 0.86
N ALA A 223 -1.57 15.45 0.19
CA ALA A 223 -0.21 15.24 0.69
C ALA A 223 0.60 16.54 0.76
N THR A 224 0.49 17.42 -0.24
CA THR A 224 1.29 18.66 -0.33
C THR A 224 0.55 19.91 0.15
N GLY A 225 -0.78 19.97 0.01
CA GLY A 225 -1.64 21.11 0.39
C GLY A 225 -1.91 21.22 1.90
N GLY A 226 -1.07 20.59 2.72
CA GLY A 226 -1.14 20.67 4.18
C GLY A 226 -2.22 19.80 4.84
N TYR A 227 -3.08 19.08 4.10
CA TYR A 227 -4.05 18.15 4.74
C TYR A 227 -3.31 17.07 5.53
N ALA A 228 -2.17 16.61 5.01
CA ALA A 228 -1.24 15.73 5.71
C ALA A 228 -0.38 16.43 6.78
N ALA A 229 -0.56 17.72 7.06
CA ALA A 229 0.17 18.40 8.12
C ALA A 229 -0.11 17.72 9.45
N MET A 230 0.96 17.36 10.15
CA MET A 230 0.91 16.50 11.33
C MET A 230 0.02 17.08 12.45
N GLN A 231 -0.19 18.40 12.46
CA GLN A 231 -1.05 19.12 13.40
C GLN A 231 -2.52 18.68 13.26
N ARG A 232 -2.98 18.50 12.01
CA ARG A 232 -4.32 17.99 11.70
C ARG A 232 -4.45 16.50 12.02
N VAL A 233 -3.40 15.72 11.75
CA VAL A 233 -3.39 14.27 12.04
C VAL A 233 -3.52 14.01 13.55
N ASN A 234 -2.90 14.85 14.37
CA ASN A 234 -3.02 14.75 15.83
C ASN A 234 -4.42 15.06 16.32
N GLN A 235 -5.06 16.11 15.78
CA GLN A 235 -6.44 16.45 16.13
C GLN A 235 -7.38 15.29 15.80
N TRP A 236 -7.20 14.65 14.65
CA TRP A 236 -8.00 13.49 14.26
C TRP A 236 -7.79 12.26 15.13
N ASN A 237 -6.56 11.99 15.55
CA ASN A 237 -6.27 10.89 16.46
C ASN A 237 -6.95 11.11 17.82
N LEU A 238 -6.95 12.35 18.32
CA LEU A 238 -7.64 12.71 19.54
C LEU A 238 -9.17 12.51 19.41
N ASP A 239 -9.76 12.95 18.30
CA ASP A 239 -11.20 12.78 18.04
C ASP A 239 -11.61 11.30 17.98
N PHE A 240 -10.78 10.44 17.36
CA PHE A 240 -11.03 8.99 17.28
C PHE A 240 -10.95 8.34 18.67
N MET A 241 -9.95 8.73 19.46
CA MET A 241 -9.75 8.19 20.80
C MET A 241 -10.87 8.61 21.77
N GLU A 242 -11.52 9.75 21.56
CA GLU A 242 -12.64 10.23 22.39
C GLU A 242 -13.98 9.56 22.07
N ARG A 243 -14.09 8.88 20.91
CA ARG A 243 -15.35 8.29 20.43
C ARG A 243 -15.35 6.75 20.41
N SER A 244 -14.32 6.08 20.93
CA SER A 244 -14.23 4.60 20.93
C SER A 244 -14.31 4.02 22.34
N GLU A 245 -15.03 2.91 22.52
CA GLU A 245 -15.10 2.17 23.81
C GLU A 245 -13.70 1.68 24.27
N GLN A 246 -12.77 1.42 23.34
CA GLN A 246 -11.38 1.09 23.69
C GLN A 246 -10.54 2.32 24.08
N GLY A 247 -10.99 3.55 23.81
CA GLY A 247 -10.35 4.80 24.26
C GLY A 247 -10.36 4.96 25.78
N ASP A 248 -11.35 4.37 26.45
CA ASP A 248 -11.48 4.33 27.92
C ASP A 248 -10.67 3.20 28.57
N ARG A 249 -10.17 2.21 27.80
CA ARG A 249 -9.32 1.16 28.36
C ARG A 249 -7.93 1.72 28.71
N HIS A 250 -7.51 1.49 29.95
CA HIS A 250 -6.26 1.92 30.61
C HIS A 250 -4.93 1.73 29.84
N LEU A 251 -4.92 1.08 28.68
CA LEU A 251 -3.74 0.89 27.83
C LEU A 251 -3.45 2.09 26.90
N PHE A 252 -4.48 2.88 26.52
CA PHE A 252 -4.34 3.98 25.55
C PHE A 252 -4.26 5.38 26.18
N TYR A 253 -4.73 5.55 27.42
CA TYR A 253 -4.56 6.78 28.21
C TYR A 253 -3.07 7.19 28.39
N PRO A 254 -2.13 6.25 28.65
CA PRO A 254 -0.70 6.54 28.68
C PRO A 254 -0.18 7.03 27.33
N LEU A 255 -0.68 6.46 26.22
CA LEU A 255 -0.33 6.87 24.87
C LEU A 255 -0.86 8.29 24.58
N LYS A 256 -2.09 8.62 25.02
CA LYS A 256 -2.70 9.95 24.91
C LYS A 256 -1.90 11.01 25.69
N SER A 257 -1.36 10.68 26.86
CA SER A 257 -0.54 11.59 27.67
C SER A 257 0.92 11.67 27.22
N GLN A 258 1.48 10.60 26.64
CA GLN A 258 2.85 10.58 26.11
C GLN A 258 2.97 11.19 24.71
N ILE A 259 1.98 11.01 23.83
CA ILE A 259 2.03 11.55 22.46
C ILE A 259 1.82 13.08 22.47
N ARG A 260 0.93 13.59 23.33
CA ARG A 260 0.54 15.01 23.40
C ARG A 260 1.72 16.00 23.65
N PRO A 261 2.67 15.78 24.58
CA PRO A 261 3.81 16.67 24.80
C PRO A 261 4.88 16.57 23.71
N TYR A 262 5.14 15.39 23.14
CA TYR A 262 6.13 15.22 22.07
C TYR A 262 5.67 15.85 20.75
N LEU A 263 4.36 15.79 20.48
CA LEU A 263 3.73 16.55 19.41
C LEU A 263 3.66 18.06 19.67
N LYS A 264 3.94 18.54 20.88
CA LYS A 264 4.14 19.98 21.11
C LYS A 264 5.59 20.38 20.81
N ILE A 265 6.55 19.51 21.13
CA ILE A 265 7.99 19.74 20.95
C ILE A 265 8.40 19.66 19.47
N LEU A 266 7.89 18.68 18.71
CA LEU A 266 8.16 18.55 17.27
C LEU A 266 7.60 19.72 16.43
N PHE A 267 6.76 20.58 17.03
CA PHE A 267 6.01 21.65 16.36
C PHE A 267 6.51 23.07 16.64
N LEU A 268 7.44 23.24 17.59
CA LEU A 268 8.01 24.56 17.92
C LEU A 268 9.40 24.79 17.31
N TYR A 269 10.01 23.76 16.71
CA TYR A 269 11.37 23.81 16.17
C TYR A 269 11.53 23.18 14.78
N GLY A 270 10.43 22.99 14.05
CA GLY A 270 10.40 22.49 12.66
C GLY A 270 9.70 23.48 11.74
#